data_AF-A0A060HZ13-F1
#
_entry.id   AF-A0A060HZ13-F1
#
_cell.length_a   1.000
_cell.length_b   1.000
_cell.length_c   1.000
_cell.angle_alpha   90.00
_cell.angle_beta   90.00
_cell.angle_gamma   90.00
#
_symmetry.space_group_name_H-M   'P 1'
#
loop_
_entity.id
_entity.type
_entity.pdbx_description
1 polymer ?
#
loop_
_entity_poly.entity_id
_entity_poly.type
_entity_poly.pdbx_seq_one_letter_code
_entity_poly.pdbx_strand_id
1 'polypeptide(L)'
;MPETAMLNEFVVEAKAASYVGGGVPRPPCRPGSHDIGYERGDWRYLDSYFGGTDFAGQEVVWFADEPIWAMNYFGWVITPDLIDASAAGTVIKAALSAMYRQGRFLGGMEFDHPLGRYLDRSEGGCERFSGHECIMVGGRKAYALDYRGGLIIP
;
A
#
# COMPACT_ATOMS: atom_id res chain seq x y z
N MET A 1 -4.73 -23.31 -1.38
CA MET A 1 -3.95 -22.07 -1.23
C MET A 1 -2.96 -22.00 -2.38
N PRO A 2 -2.90 -20.87 -3.11
CA PRO A 2 -1.88 -20.65 -4.12
C PRO A 2 -0.47 -20.59 -3.49
N GLU A 3 0.56 -20.83 -4.29
CA GLU A 3 1.94 -20.66 -3.83
C GLU A 3 2.24 -19.19 -3.47
N THR A 4 3.10 -18.97 -2.48
CA THR A 4 3.47 -17.63 -2.01
C THR A 4 4.02 -16.74 -3.14
N ALA A 5 4.71 -17.32 -4.13
CA ALA A 5 5.20 -16.60 -5.30
C ALA A 5 4.07 -16.04 -6.17
N MET A 6 3.02 -16.84 -6.44
CA MET A 6 1.85 -16.41 -7.21
C MET A 6 1.06 -15.33 -6.46
N LEU A 7 0.93 -15.46 -5.14
CA LEU A 7 0.30 -14.45 -4.30
C LEU A 7 1.09 -13.13 -4.37
N ASN A 8 2.42 -13.17 -4.22
CA ASN A 8 3.25 -11.97 -4.32
C ASN A 8 3.11 -11.30 -5.68
N GLU A 9 3.14 -12.07 -6.77
CA GLU A 9 2.93 -11.54 -8.12
C GLU A 9 1.58 -10.84 -8.25
N PHE A 10 0.49 -11.47 -7.80
CA PHE A 10 -0.84 -10.88 -7.83
C PHE A 10 -0.94 -9.63 -6.95
N VAL A 11 -0.34 -9.61 -5.76
CA VAL A 11 -0.33 -8.43 -4.88
C VAL A 11 0.37 -7.26 -5.56
N VAL A 12 1.52 -7.47 -6.20
CA VAL A 12 2.24 -6.42 -6.93
C VAL A 12 1.41 -5.90 -8.10
N GLU A 13 0.82 -6.80 -8.88
CA GLU A 13 -0.06 -6.47 -10.00
C GLU A 13 -1.27 -5.63 -9.54
N ALA A 14 -1.99 -6.09 -8.51
CA ALA A 14 -3.18 -5.44 -7.99
C ALA A 14 -2.88 -4.07 -7.36
N LYS A 15 -1.77 -3.93 -6.61
CA LYS A 15 -1.31 -2.65 -6.06
C LYS A 15 -0.93 -1.67 -7.18
N ALA A 16 -0.27 -2.15 -8.23
CA ALA A 16 0.08 -1.33 -9.39
C ALA A 16 -1.15 -0.88 -10.20
N ALA A 17 -2.23 -1.66 -10.22
CA ALA A 17 -3.47 -1.35 -10.92
C ALA A 17 -4.50 -0.56 -10.08
N SER A 18 -4.28 -0.40 -8.77
CA SER A 18 -5.21 0.25 -7.83
C SER A 18 -4.73 1.67 -7.47
N TYR A 19 -4.53 2.00 -6.19
CA TYR A 19 -4.21 3.36 -5.74
C TYR A 19 -3.04 3.99 -6.53
N VAL A 20 -1.98 3.20 -6.76
CA VAL A 20 -0.78 3.65 -7.47
C VAL A 20 -1.05 3.87 -8.96
N GLY A 21 -1.81 2.99 -9.60
CA GLY A 21 -2.15 3.07 -11.02
C GLY A 21 -3.34 3.94 -11.37
N GLY A 22 -4.04 4.53 -10.39
CA GLY A 22 -5.28 5.25 -10.62
C GLY A 22 -6.46 4.33 -10.92
N GLY A 23 -6.50 3.18 -10.26
CA GLY A 23 -7.54 2.16 -10.41
C GLY A 23 -8.95 2.67 -10.16
N VAL A 24 -9.92 1.88 -10.63
CA VAL A 24 -11.33 2.27 -10.65
C VAL A 24 -11.91 2.22 -9.24
N PRO A 25 -12.48 3.35 -8.74
CA PRO A 25 -13.19 3.36 -7.47
C PRO A 25 -14.37 2.38 -7.47
N ARG A 26 -14.60 1.74 -6.33
CA ARG A 26 -15.75 0.88 -6.08
C ARG A 26 -16.73 1.58 -5.12
N PRO A 27 -18.01 1.18 -5.12
CA PRO A 27 -18.93 1.62 -4.08
C PRO A 27 -18.38 1.27 -2.69
N PRO A 28 -18.46 2.17 -1.69
CA PRO A 28 -17.98 1.89 -0.34
C PRO A 28 -18.65 0.67 0.27
N CYS A 29 -17.87 -0.32 0.71
CA CYS A 29 -18.34 -1.47 1.47
C CYS A 29 -18.60 -1.14 2.95
N ARG A 30 -18.00 -0.05 3.44
CA ARG A 30 -18.20 0.47 4.80
C ARG A 30 -18.61 1.95 4.73
N PRO A 31 -19.45 2.45 5.65
CA PRO A 31 -19.81 3.86 5.67
C PRO A 31 -18.57 4.77 5.71
N GLY A 32 -18.41 5.60 4.68
CA GLY A 32 -17.31 6.56 4.57
C GLY A 32 -15.97 5.98 4.09
N SER A 33 -15.90 4.72 3.64
CA SER A 33 -14.68 4.18 3.07
C SER A 33 -14.48 4.62 1.62
N HIS A 34 -13.21 4.73 1.22
CA HIS A 34 -12.75 4.79 -0.15
C HIS A 34 -12.28 3.39 -0.55
N ASP A 35 -12.91 2.84 -1.59
CA ASP A 35 -12.68 1.47 -2.01
C ASP A 35 -12.14 1.43 -3.43
N ILE A 36 -11.06 0.69 -3.66
CA ILE A 36 -10.43 0.50 -4.96
C ILE A 36 -10.17 -0.98 -5.16
N GLY A 37 -10.79 -1.57 -6.20
CA GLY A 37 -10.76 -3.02 -6.42
C GLY A 37 -10.01 -3.42 -7.68
N TYR A 38 -9.48 -4.63 -7.70
CA TYR A 38 -8.84 -5.26 -8.85
C TYR A 38 -9.16 -6.76 -8.90
N GLU A 39 -9.29 -7.33 -10.10
CA GLU A 39 -9.69 -8.72 -10.31
C GLU A 39 -8.91 -9.33 -11.49
N ARG A 40 -8.46 -10.59 -11.35
CA ARG A 40 -7.84 -11.39 -12.42
C ARG A 40 -8.16 -12.88 -12.25
N GLY A 41 -9.07 -13.41 -13.06
CA GLY A 41 -9.52 -14.80 -12.93
C GLY A 41 -10.12 -15.05 -11.54
N ASP A 42 -9.62 -16.06 -10.84
CA ASP A 42 -10.07 -16.41 -9.48
C ASP A 42 -9.54 -15.46 -8.38
N TRP A 43 -8.68 -14.50 -8.74
CA TRP A 43 -8.10 -13.56 -7.80
C TRP A 43 -8.91 -12.28 -7.71
N ARG A 44 -9.13 -11.80 -6.48
CA ARG A 44 -9.73 -10.50 -6.19
C ARG A 44 -8.91 -9.75 -5.16
N TYR A 45 -8.82 -8.44 -5.31
CA TYR A 45 -8.17 -7.51 -4.40
C TYR A 45 -9.10 -6.34 -4.10
N LEU A 46 -9.10 -5.89 -2.84
CA LEU A 46 -9.76 -4.67 -2.41
C LEU A 46 -8.84 -3.90 -1.48
N ASP A 47 -8.54 -2.67 -1.84
CA ASP A 47 -8.01 -1.66 -0.93
C ASP A 47 -9.17 -0.81 -0.42
N SER A 48 -9.37 -0.77 0.90
CA SER A 48 -10.45 -0.01 1.54
C SER A 48 -9.90 0.80 2.71
N TYR A 49 -10.01 2.12 2.61
CA TYR A 49 -9.45 3.05 3.59
C TYR A 49 -10.37 4.22 3.94
N PHE A 50 -10.04 4.92 5.02
CA PHE A 50 -10.75 6.10 5.50
C PHE A 50 -9.78 7.27 5.66
N GLY A 51 -10.27 8.49 5.53
CA GLY A 51 -9.47 9.69 5.77
C GLY A 51 -8.69 10.16 4.54
N GLY A 52 -7.69 11.02 4.78
CA GLY A 52 -6.92 11.63 3.69
C GLY A 52 -5.54 12.13 4.13
N THR A 53 -5.49 12.95 5.18
CA THR A 53 -4.21 13.38 5.80
C THR A 53 -3.73 12.34 6.78
N ASP A 54 -4.57 12.04 7.76
CA ASP A 54 -4.45 10.87 8.62
C ASP A 54 -5.45 9.85 8.10
N PHE A 55 -4.98 8.63 7.84
CA PHE A 55 -5.78 7.62 7.18
C PHE A 55 -5.45 6.22 7.69
N ALA A 56 -6.47 5.38 7.67
CA ALA A 56 -6.38 3.98 8.07
C ALA A 56 -7.00 3.12 6.97
N GLY A 57 -6.35 2.03 6.60
CA GLY A 57 -6.85 1.16 5.55
C GLY A 57 -6.47 -0.29 5.72
N GLN A 58 -7.14 -1.11 4.91
CA GLN A 58 -6.90 -2.53 4.81
C GLN A 58 -6.96 -2.94 3.35
N GLU A 59 -5.98 -3.73 2.95
CA GLU A 59 -5.99 -4.47 1.71
C GLU A 59 -6.32 -5.93 2.00
N VAL A 60 -7.17 -6.53 1.19
CA VAL A 60 -7.51 -7.95 1.28
C VAL A 60 -7.40 -8.59 -0.10
N VAL A 61 -6.82 -9.79 -0.14
CA VAL A 61 -6.78 -10.64 -1.33
C VAL A 61 -7.61 -11.89 -1.09
N TRP A 62 -8.47 -12.19 -2.06
CA TRP A 62 -9.22 -13.43 -2.15
C TRP A 62 -8.71 -14.28 -3.31
N PHE A 63 -8.77 -15.59 -3.13
CA PHE A 63 -8.59 -16.57 -4.20
C PHE A 63 -9.74 -17.58 -4.16
N ALA A 64 -10.48 -17.70 -5.27
CA ALA A 64 -11.71 -18.50 -5.33
C ALA A 64 -12.69 -18.17 -4.19
N ASP A 65 -12.95 -16.87 -4.01
CA ASP A 65 -13.82 -16.27 -2.99
C ASP A 65 -13.41 -16.44 -1.52
N GLU A 66 -12.31 -17.14 -1.22
CA GLU A 66 -11.77 -17.27 0.12
C GLU A 66 -10.72 -16.19 0.41
N PRO A 67 -10.77 -15.47 1.54
CA PRO A 67 -9.76 -14.49 1.92
C PRO A 67 -8.47 -15.22 2.33
N ILE A 68 -7.38 -14.98 1.61
CA ILE A 68 -6.12 -15.69 1.82
C ILE A 68 -5.00 -14.81 2.37
N TRP A 69 -5.15 -13.49 2.28
CA TRP A 69 -4.11 -12.54 2.69
C TRP A 69 -4.72 -11.18 3.02
N ALA A 70 -4.13 -10.49 3.99
CA ALA A 70 -4.48 -9.10 4.29
C ALA A 70 -3.27 -8.28 4.73
N MET A 71 -3.37 -6.97 4.51
CA MET A 71 -2.48 -5.95 5.03
C MET A 71 -3.30 -4.82 5.65
N ASN A 72 -2.88 -4.32 6.80
CA ASN A 72 -3.45 -3.12 7.40
C ASN A 72 -2.38 -2.04 7.43
N TYR A 73 -2.81 -0.79 7.30
CA TYR A 73 -1.92 0.35 7.32
C TYR A 73 -2.55 1.58 7.98
N PHE A 74 -1.71 2.43 8.56
CA PHE A 74 -2.10 3.73 9.09
C PHE A 74 -1.03 4.76 8.75
N GLY A 75 -1.43 5.83 8.06
CA GLY A 75 -0.54 6.91 7.62
C GLY A 75 -0.98 8.26 8.18
N TRP A 76 -0.02 9.16 8.37
CA TRP A 76 -0.27 10.51 8.90
C TRP A 76 0.80 11.51 8.46
N VAL A 77 0.40 12.77 8.37
CA VAL A 77 1.33 13.89 8.15
C VAL A 77 1.87 14.36 9.51
N ILE A 78 3.19 14.25 9.69
CA ILE A 78 3.89 14.66 10.93
C ILE A 78 4.12 16.18 10.95
N THR A 79 4.40 16.77 9.80
CA THR A 79 4.81 18.17 9.69
C THR A 79 4.06 18.86 8.54
N PRO A 80 2.84 19.36 8.80
CA PRO A 80 1.97 19.94 7.78
C PRO A 80 2.52 21.19 7.09
N ASP A 81 3.48 21.89 7.72
CA ASP A 81 4.22 23.01 7.12
C ASP A 81 5.19 22.57 6.00
N LEU A 82 5.58 21.29 5.98
CA LEU A 82 6.54 20.76 5.00
C LEU A 82 5.87 19.96 3.88
N ILE A 83 4.75 19.29 4.16
CA ILE A 83 4.06 18.47 3.17
C ILE A 83 2.58 18.35 3.52
N ASP A 84 1.73 18.30 2.49
CA ASP A 84 0.31 17.95 2.63
C ASP A 84 0.05 16.54 2.08
N ALA A 85 -1.19 16.06 2.23
CA ALA A 85 -1.60 14.72 1.77
C ALA A 85 -1.42 14.52 0.26
N SER A 86 -1.59 15.58 -0.54
CA SER A 86 -1.50 15.52 -2.00
C SER A 86 -0.04 15.36 -2.45
N ALA A 87 0.85 16.16 -1.88
CA ALA A 87 2.29 16.07 -2.11
C ALA A 87 2.85 14.74 -1.61
N ALA A 88 2.44 14.28 -0.42
CA ALA A 88 2.82 12.97 0.10
C ALA A 88 2.36 11.84 -0.84
N GLY A 89 1.09 11.85 -1.24
CA GLY A 89 0.55 10.87 -2.20
C GLY A 89 1.28 10.87 -3.54
N THR A 90 1.73 12.04 -4.03
CA THR A 90 2.53 12.14 -5.26
C THR A 90 3.88 11.43 -5.13
N VAL A 91 4.60 11.67 -4.02
CA VAL A 91 5.89 11.01 -3.74
C VAL A 91 5.70 9.50 -3.58
N ILE A 92 4.70 9.07 -2.79
CA ILE A 92 4.40 7.66 -2.52
C ILE A 92 4.08 6.92 -3.82
N LYS A 93 3.19 7.47 -4.65
CA LYS A 93 2.83 6.87 -5.95
C LYS A 93 4.06 6.70 -6.85
N ALA A 94 4.95 7.70 -6.91
CA ALA A 94 6.17 7.60 -7.69
C ALA A 94 7.12 6.52 -7.17
N ALA A 95 7.35 6.46 -5.85
CA ALA A 95 8.22 5.49 -5.21
C ALA A 95 7.69 4.05 -5.36
N LEU A 96 6.41 3.83 -5.04
CA LEU A 96 5.76 2.51 -5.14
C LEU A 96 5.67 2.05 -6.60
N SER A 97 5.41 2.93 -7.55
CA SER A 97 5.47 2.59 -8.98
C SER A 97 6.85 2.06 -9.38
N ALA A 98 7.93 2.67 -8.85
CA ALA A 98 9.28 2.22 -9.11
C ALA A 98 9.62 0.91 -8.39
N MET A 99 9.06 0.68 -7.19
CA MET A 99 9.20 -0.58 -6.46
C MET A 99 8.49 -1.74 -7.19
N TYR A 100 7.24 -1.53 -7.61
CA TYR A 100 6.42 -2.57 -8.24
C TYR A 100 6.97 -3.00 -9.61
N ARG A 101 7.64 -2.11 -10.35
CA ARG A 101 8.41 -2.49 -11.55
C ARG A 101 9.55 -3.47 -11.27
N GLN A 102 10.00 -3.59 -10.02
CA GLN A 102 10.98 -4.59 -9.59
C GLN A 102 10.32 -5.94 -9.20
N GLY A 103 9.00 -6.08 -9.36
CA GLY A 103 8.26 -7.32 -9.06
C GLY A 103 8.06 -7.57 -7.57
N ARG A 104 8.15 -6.54 -6.72
CA ARG A 104 8.06 -6.66 -5.26
C ARG A 104 7.31 -5.50 -4.63
N PHE A 105 6.74 -5.75 -3.45
CA PHE A 105 6.12 -4.73 -2.59
C PHE A 105 6.74 -4.67 -1.17
N LEU A 106 7.76 -5.50 -0.90
CA LEU A 106 8.51 -5.57 0.35
C LEU A 106 10.02 -5.52 0.07
N GLY A 107 10.82 -5.42 1.12
CA GLY A 107 12.29 -5.40 1.07
C GLY A 107 12.89 -3.99 1.15
N GLY A 108 12.08 -2.99 1.51
CA GLY A 108 12.52 -1.60 1.65
C GLY A 108 12.80 -0.90 0.33
N MET A 109 12.87 0.43 0.38
CA MET A 109 13.27 1.26 -0.75
C MET A 109 13.67 2.66 -0.28
N GLU A 110 14.62 3.26 -0.99
CA GLU A 110 14.85 4.69 -0.92
C GLU A 110 14.58 5.28 -2.31
N PHE A 111 13.87 6.41 -2.35
CA PHE A 111 13.51 7.06 -3.61
C PHE A 111 13.51 8.57 -3.45
N ASP A 112 14.28 9.26 -4.28
CA ASP A 112 14.35 10.72 -4.29
C ASP A 112 13.32 11.30 -5.26
N HIS A 113 12.46 12.18 -4.75
CA HIS A 113 11.49 12.95 -5.52
C HIS A 113 11.70 14.45 -5.23
N PRO A 114 11.41 15.37 -6.18
CA PRO A 114 11.55 16.81 -5.94
C PRO A 114 10.77 17.35 -4.72
N LEU A 115 9.70 16.65 -4.32
CA LEU A 115 8.88 17.01 -3.15
C LEU A 115 9.35 16.38 -1.83
N GLY A 116 10.32 15.47 -1.85
CA GLY A 116 10.81 14.78 -0.65
C GLY A 116 11.45 13.44 -0.96
N ARG A 117 12.24 12.95 -0.01
CA ARG A 117 12.87 11.63 -0.09
C ARG A 117 12.02 10.59 0.62
N TYR A 118 11.55 9.60 -0.11
CA TYR A 118 10.82 8.46 0.42
C TYR A 118 11.79 7.39 0.94
N LEU A 119 11.47 6.84 2.11
CA LEU A 119 12.21 5.76 2.75
C LEU A 119 11.21 4.72 3.25
N ASP A 120 11.35 3.47 2.81
CA ASP A 120 10.61 2.31 3.28
C ASP A 120 11.56 1.27 3.88
N ARG A 121 11.13 0.67 4.99
CA ARG A 121 11.78 -0.48 5.61
C ARG A 121 10.71 -1.50 5.95
N SER A 122 10.90 -2.73 5.47
CA SER A 122 10.07 -3.88 5.82
C SER A 122 10.90 -5.03 6.36
N GLU A 123 10.27 -5.82 7.22
CA GLU A 123 10.77 -7.09 7.73
C GLU A 123 9.78 -8.20 7.41
N GLY A 124 10.30 -9.41 7.20
CA GLY A 124 9.50 -10.58 6.85
C GLY A 124 9.28 -10.73 5.34
N GLY A 125 8.24 -11.46 4.98
CA GLY A 125 7.88 -11.77 3.59
C GLY A 125 6.37 -11.81 3.41
N CYS A 126 5.90 -12.14 2.21
CA CYS A 126 4.48 -12.12 1.86
C CYS A 126 3.59 -12.92 2.85
N GLU A 127 4.15 -13.95 3.49
CA GLU A 127 3.50 -14.79 4.50
C GLU A 127 3.19 -14.06 5.81
N ARG A 128 4.10 -13.19 6.25
CA ARG A 128 3.99 -12.35 7.45
C ARG A 128 5.05 -11.26 7.40
N PHE A 129 4.61 -10.02 7.52
CA PHE A 129 5.49 -8.85 7.42
C PHE A 129 4.98 -7.67 8.25
N SER A 130 5.91 -6.76 8.49
CA SER A 130 5.63 -5.41 8.97
C SER A 130 6.60 -4.43 8.33
N GLY A 131 6.20 -3.18 8.22
CA GLY A 131 7.10 -2.15 7.76
C GLY A 131 6.65 -0.75 8.14
N HIS A 132 7.56 0.17 7.88
CA HIS A 132 7.42 1.58 8.16
C HIS A 132 7.97 2.36 6.96
N GLU A 133 7.14 3.24 6.41
CA GLU A 133 7.56 4.20 5.41
C GLU A 133 7.50 5.62 5.94
N CYS A 134 8.33 6.50 5.40
CA CYS A 134 8.31 7.92 5.72
C CYS A 134 8.80 8.76 4.55
N ILE A 135 8.44 10.05 4.57
CA ILE A 135 8.99 11.05 3.66
C ILE A 135 9.80 12.06 4.46
N MET A 136 11.02 12.30 4.01
CA MET A 136 11.93 13.31 4.53
C MET A 136 11.89 14.55 3.63
N VAL A 137 11.63 15.72 4.21
CA VAL A 137 11.64 17.03 3.53
C VAL A 137 12.62 17.93 4.28
N GLY A 138 13.65 18.42 3.59
CA GLY A 138 14.68 19.26 4.22
C GLY A 138 15.38 18.60 5.41
N GLY A 139 15.56 17.27 5.38
CA GLY A 139 16.16 16.49 6.48
C GLY A 139 15.23 16.22 7.67
N ARG A 140 13.98 16.69 7.65
CA ARG A 140 12.97 16.44 8.69
C ARG A 140 11.96 15.40 8.22
N LYS A 141 11.52 14.51 9.11
CA LYS A 141 10.44 13.57 8.81
C LYS A 141 9.11 14.31 8.73
N ALA A 142 8.46 14.30 7.58
CA ALA A 142 7.25 15.07 7.31
C ALA A 142 5.99 14.19 7.20
N TYR A 143 6.14 12.92 6.87
CA TYR A 143 5.08 11.92 6.75
C TYR A 143 5.56 10.57 7.30
N ALA A 144 4.63 9.76 7.80
CA ALA A 144 4.90 8.36 8.13
C ALA A 144 3.68 7.47 7.87
N LEU A 145 3.94 6.19 7.63
CA LEU A 145 2.94 5.14 7.64
C LEU A 145 3.52 3.85 8.18
N ASP A 146 2.73 3.18 9.01
CA ASP A 146 3.01 1.84 9.50
C ASP A 146 2.11 0.83 8.77
N TYR A 147 2.67 -0.30 8.36
CA TYR A 147 1.92 -1.39 7.76
C TYR A 147 2.30 -2.76 8.31
N ARG A 148 1.34 -3.69 8.28
CA ARG A 148 1.55 -5.09 8.69
C ARG A 148 0.56 -6.00 7.98
N GLY A 149 0.98 -7.21 7.64
CA GLY A 149 0.13 -8.14 6.91
C GLY A 149 0.69 -9.55 6.85
N GLY A 150 -0.03 -10.40 6.14
CA GLY A 150 0.33 -11.79 5.97
C GLY A 150 -0.83 -12.66 5.50
N LEU A 151 -0.59 -13.96 5.49
CA LEU A 151 -1.58 -14.98 5.15
C LEU A 151 -2.69 -15.06 6.20
N ILE A 152 -3.90 -15.32 5.74
CA ILE A 152 -5.05 -15.66 6.56
C ILE A 152 -5.17 -17.19 6.56
N ILE A 153 -5.15 -17.80 7.74
CA ILE A 153 -5.29 -19.25 7.94
C ILE A 153 -6.52 -19.46 8.83
N PRO A 154 -7.53 -20.22 8.38
CA PRO A 154 -8.71 -20.57 9.19
C PRO A 154 -8.40 -21.38 10.46
#